data_AF-A0A8H5P0B9-F1
#
_entry.id   AF-A0A8H5P0B9-F1
#
_cell.length_a   1.000
_cell.length_b   1.000
_cell.length_c   1.000
_cell.angle_alpha   90.00
_cell.angle_beta   90.00
_cell.angle_gamma   90.00
#
_symmetry.space_group_name_H-M   'P 1'
#
loop_
_entity.id
_entity.type
_entity.pdbx_description
1 polymer ?
#
loop_
_entity_poly.entity_id
_entity_poly.type
_entity_poly.pdbx_seq_one_letter_code
_entity_poly.pdbx_strand_id
1 'polypeptide(L)'
;MLTIRRKLVAPLWRSALSRRGNATAATPRLPLTGIRVLDISRVLAGPYCAQILGDLGAEVIKIEHPTRGDDTRAWGPPFAPYKDGRDGEGESAYYLSVNRNKRSVAVSFKEKEGAKLIQTLAAKADIIVENYLPGTLKKYGLDYNTLAKTNPRLIYASITGYGQTGPYSSRAGFDVMVEAEMGLMHITGPRDGPPVKVGVAVTDLTTGLYAVNTFLASVVPYRAFRTKDGDILIGGANDRLFGVLCRCLGQDDWATDERFSTNSARVANRDVLERMIEDITSSKLSKEWLDIFEGTGLAYAKINDIKDTLEHSHGKSHSPSISHMLTMAISCGEGYD
;
A
#
# COMPACT_ATOMS: atom_id res chain seq x y z
N MET A 1 -52.16 -7.70 54.80
CA MET A 1 -52.36 -9.13 54.52
C MET A 1 -51.20 -9.59 53.65
N LEU A 2 -50.36 -10.48 54.19
CA LEU A 2 -49.29 -11.32 53.60
C LEU A 2 -48.52 -10.79 52.36
N THR A 3 -47.24 -10.42 52.42
CA THR A 3 -46.03 -11.28 52.59
C THR A 3 -45.92 -12.39 51.53
N ILE A 4 -44.79 -12.47 50.80
CA ILE A 4 -43.80 -13.58 50.86
C ILE A 4 -42.79 -13.53 49.71
N ARG A 5 -41.51 -13.57 50.11
CA ARG A 5 -40.30 -13.84 49.32
C ARG A 5 -40.23 -15.32 48.89
N ARG A 6 -39.68 -15.60 47.71
CA ARG A 6 -39.01 -16.89 47.37
C ARG A 6 -37.72 -16.55 46.60
N LYS A 7 -36.53 -16.65 47.21
CA LYS A 7 -35.63 -17.81 47.23
C LYS A 7 -35.51 -18.52 45.87
N LEU A 8 -34.36 -18.34 45.21
CA LEU A 8 -33.77 -19.34 44.33
C LEU A 8 -32.35 -19.63 44.80
N VAL A 9 -32.07 -20.93 44.83
CA VAL A 9 -30.94 -21.62 45.43
C VAL A 9 -29.86 -21.77 44.35
N ALA A 10 -28.59 -21.64 44.75
CA ALA A 10 -27.43 -21.90 43.89
C ALA A 10 -27.32 -23.37 43.49
N PRO A 11 -26.57 -23.68 42.42
CA PRO A 11 -25.55 -24.72 42.56
C PRO A 11 -24.16 -24.25 42.14
N LEU A 12 -23.23 -24.60 43.03
CA LEU A 12 -21.80 -24.81 42.85
C LEU A 12 -21.36 -25.08 41.41
N TRP A 13 -20.32 -24.39 40.95
CA TRP A 13 -19.15 -24.99 40.26
C TRP A 13 -17.92 -24.16 40.64
N ARG A 14 -17.01 -24.76 41.41
CA ARG A 14 -15.63 -24.27 41.53
C ARG A 14 -14.87 -24.81 40.33
N SER A 15 -14.31 -23.92 39.51
CA SER A 15 -13.08 -24.26 38.79
C SER A 15 -12.16 -23.04 38.79
N ALA A 16 -10.91 -23.29 39.12
CA ALA A 16 -9.88 -22.30 39.32
C ALA A 16 -9.52 -21.62 37.99
N LEU A 17 -9.96 -20.37 37.80
CA LEU A 17 -9.34 -19.49 36.83
C LEU A 17 -8.05 -18.96 37.46
N SER A 18 -6.97 -19.66 37.15
CA SER A 18 -5.60 -19.16 37.16
C SER A 18 -5.59 -17.70 36.72
N ARG A 19 -5.16 -16.80 37.60
CA ARG A 19 -4.72 -15.45 37.24
C ARG A 19 -3.47 -15.58 36.37
N ARG A 20 -3.64 -15.85 35.07
CA ARG A 20 -2.64 -15.44 34.09
C ARG A 20 -2.75 -13.93 33.99
N GLY A 21 -1.68 -13.26 34.41
CA GLY A 21 -1.57 -11.81 34.31
C GLY A 21 -1.91 -11.37 32.89
N ASN A 22 -2.72 -10.32 32.79
CA ASN A 22 -2.89 -9.57 31.56
C ASN A 22 -1.51 -9.09 31.12
N ALA A 23 -0.87 -9.81 30.20
CA ALA A 23 0.04 -9.17 29.26
C ALA A 23 -0.81 -8.07 28.60
N THR A 24 -0.48 -6.81 28.86
CA THR A 24 -1.05 -5.68 28.14
C THR A 24 -0.91 -6.01 26.66
N ALA A 25 -2.04 -6.22 25.98
CA ALA A 25 -2.06 -6.39 24.54
C ALA A 25 -1.41 -5.13 23.96
N ALA A 26 -0.17 -5.25 23.49
CA ALA A 26 0.49 -4.18 22.77
C ALA A 26 -0.44 -3.76 21.64
N THR A 27 -0.81 -2.48 21.59
CA THR A 27 -1.64 -1.96 20.49
C THR A 27 -0.97 -2.39 19.19
N PRO A 28 -1.64 -3.17 18.32
CA PRO A 28 -0.98 -3.72 17.15
C PRO A 28 -0.47 -2.55 16.30
N ARG A 29 0.86 -2.44 16.15
CA ARG A 29 1.48 -1.47 15.25
C ARG A 29 1.03 -1.82 13.84
N LEU A 30 0.35 -0.88 13.19
CA LEU A 30 -0.04 -1.01 11.78
C LEU A 30 1.21 -1.14 10.89
N PRO A 31 1.12 -1.80 9.72
CA PRO A 31 2.28 -2.19 8.92
C PRO A 31 3.24 -1.05 8.55
N LEU A 32 2.74 0.18 8.38
CA LEU A 32 3.53 1.37 8.01
C LEU A 32 3.76 2.33 9.18
N THR A 33 3.59 1.87 10.42
CA THR A 33 3.90 2.69 11.60
C THR A 33 5.36 3.16 11.57
N GLY A 34 5.56 4.48 11.64
CA GLY A 34 6.89 5.10 11.60
C GLY A 34 7.33 5.57 10.21
N ILE A 35 6.56 5.25 9.17
CA ILE A 35 6.77 5.77 7.81
C ILE A 35 6.14 7.16 7.69
N ARG A 36 6.86 8.11 7.10
CA ARG A 36 6.35 9.44 6.78
C ARG A 36 6.16 9.62 5.27
N VAL A 37 4.95 10.02 4.89
CA VAL A 37 4.55 10.31 3.51
C VAL A 37 4.30 11.81 3.36
N LEU A 38 4.95 12.42 2.37
CA LEU A 38 4.67 13.78 1.93
C LEU A 38 3.77 13.73 0.68
N ASP A 39 2.50 14.02 0.86
CA ASP A 39 1.50 14.05 -0.22
C ASP A 39 1.38 15.47 -0.77
N ILE A 40 2.03 15.76 -1.91
CA ILE A 40 1.89 17.04 -2.63
C ILE A 40 0.93 16.93 -3.81
N SER A 41 0.24 15.78 -3.91
CA SER A 41 -0.67 15.46 -5.00
C SER A 41 -2.07 16.05 -4.76
N ARG A 42 -2.85 16.10 -5.84
CA ARG A 42 -4.19 16.71 -5.87
C ARG A 42 -5.21 15.78 -6.52
N VAL A 43 -6.49 16.10 -6.32
CA VAL A 43 -7.61 15.44 -7.00
C VAL A 43 -7.88 14.02 -6.47
N LEU A 44 -7.49 12.96 -7.19
CA LEU A 44 -7.95 11.62 -6.86
C LEU A 44 -6.84 10.57 -6.77
N ALA A 45 -6.15 10.23 -7.87
CA ALA A 45 -5.21 9.09 -7.88
C ALA A 45 -4.11 9.17 -6.80
N GLY A 46 -3.41 10.31 -6.73
CA GLY A 46 -2.38 10.55 -5.72
C GLY A 46 -2.94 10.63 -4.29
N PRO A 47 -4.00 11.41 -4.03
CA PRO A 47 -4.62 11.44 -2.71
C PRO A 47 -5.12 10.07 -2.26
N TYR A 48 -5.71 9.27 -3.14
CA TYR A 48 -6.18 7.92 -2.83
C TYR A 48 -5.02 6.99 -2.46
N CYS A 49 -3.94 7.03 -3.23
CA CYS A 49 -2.68 6.33 -2.92
C CYS A 49 -2.17 6.70 -1.52
N ALA A 50 -2.03 8.00 -1.22
CA ALA A 50 -1.56 8.45 0.08
C ALA A 50 -2.52 8.12 1.23
N GLN A 51 -3.84 8.13 0.98
CA GLN A 51 -4.83 7.72 1.98
C GLN A 51 -4.66 6.25 2.37
N ILE A 52 -4.43 5.35 1.41
CA ILE A 52 -4.20 3.93 1.69
C ILE A 52 -2.96 3.75 2.57
N LEU A 53 -1.88 4.48 2.30
CA LEU A 53 -0.68 4.45 3.16
C LEU A 53 -0.99 4.93 4.59
N GLY A 54 -1.81 5.98 4.72
CA GLY A 54 -2.29 6.46 6.02
C GLY A 54 -3.17 5.44 6.75
N ASP A 55 -4.06 4.75 6.03
CA ASP A 55 -4.90 3.66 6.57
C ASP A 55 -4.04 2.48 7.05
N LEU A 56 -2.86 2.26 6.45
CA LEU A 56 -1.86 1.27 6.87
C LEU A 56 -0.90 1.79 7.97
N GLY A 57 -1.13 3.00 8.49
CA GLY A 57 -0.43 3.54 9.67
C GLY A 57 0.70 4.53 9.40
N ALA A 58 0.90 4.95 8.14
CA ALA A 58 1.89 5.98 7.84
C ALA A 58 1.44 7.37 8.33
N GLU A 59 2.39 8.22 8.73
CA GLU A 59 2.14 9.64 8.95
C GLU A 59 2.09 10.35 7.59
N VAL A 60 0.90 10.77 7.17
CA VAL A 60 0.71 11.47 5.88
C VAL A 60 0.56 12.97 6.10
N ILE A 61 1.47 13.75 5.53
CA ILE A 61 1.44 15.21 5.50
C ILE A 61 1.00 15.65 4.10
N LYS A 62 -0.21 16.18 3.98
CA LYS A 62 -0.75 16.74 2.74
C LYS A 62 -0.34 18.20 2.60
N ILE A 63 0.29 18.53 1.49
CA ILE A 63 0.62 19.90 1.11
C ILE A 63 -0.48 20.45 0.20
N GLU A 64 -1.07 21.57 0.62
CA GLU A 64 -2.20 22.17 -0.09
C GLU A 64 -1.96 23.64 -0.39
N HIS A 65 -2.68 24.17 -1.38
CA HIS A 65 -2.60 25.59 -1.69
C HIS A 65 -3.13 26.43 -0.51
N PRO A 66 -2.45 27.51 -0.08
CA PRO A 66 -2.81 28.27 1.12
C PRO A 66 -4.25 28.80 1.18
N THR A 67 -4.82 29.15 0.02
CA THR A 67 -6.16 29.72 -0.08
C THR A 67 -7.21 28.71 -0.53
N ARG A 68 -7.02 28.08 -1.70
CA ARG A 68 -8.01 27.15 -2.28
C ARG A 68 -7.95 25.73 -1.71
N GLY A 69 -6.87 25.34 -1.04
CA GLY A 69 -6.63 23.95 -0.65
C GLY A 69 -6.41 23.01 -1.85
N ASP A 70 -6.75 21.74 -1.69
CA ASP A 70 -6.97 20.80 -2.80
C ASP A 70 -8.21 21.19 -3.61
N ASP A 71 -8.16 21.06 -4.93
CA ASP A 71 -9.26 21.42 -5.84
C ASP A 71 -10.56 20.66 -5.48
N THR A 72 -10.45 19.44 -4.95
CA THR A 72 -11.62 18.62 -4.55
C THR A 72 -12.36 19.12 -3.32
N ARG A 73 -11.79 20.05 -2.53
CA ARG A 73 -12.51 20.67 -1.41
C ARG A 73 -13.73 21.46 -1.87
N ALA A 74 -13.68 22.01 -3.08
CA ALA A 74 -14.76 22.75 -3.70
C ALA A 74 -15.71 21.88 -4.55
N TRP A 75 -15.45 20.57 -4.67
CA TRP A 75 -16.23 19.69 -5.55
C TRP A 75 -17.43 19.10 -4.80
N GLY A 76 -18.59 19.71 -4.98
CA GLY A 76 -19.87 19.20 -4.49
C GLY A 76 -21.03 19.61 -5.39
N PRO A 77 -22.28 19.33 -5.00
CA PRO A 77 -22.69 18.59 -3.79
C PRO A 77 -22.37 17.07 -3.84
N PRO A 78 -22.44 16.34 -2.70
CA PRO A 78 -22.80 16.83 -1.36
C PRO A 78 -21.61 17.34 -0.54
N PHE A 79 -21.91 18.22 0.41
CA PHE A 79 -20.97 18.73 1.41
C PHE A 79 -21.39 18.21 2.80
N ALA A 80 -20.42 17.71 3.57
CA ALA A 80 -20.61 17.30 4.95
C ALA A 80 -20.47 18.51 5.89
N PRO A 81 -21.38 18.72 6.84
CA PRO A 81 -21.31 19.87 7.74
C PRO A 81 -20.03 19.84 8.59
N TYR A 82 -19.50 21.03 8.88
CA TYR A 82 -18.32 21.15 9.73
C TYR A 82 -18.60 20.72 11.17
N LYS A 83 -17.63 20.06 11.79
CA LYS A 83 -17.74 19.55 13.17
C LYS A 83 -17.28 20.53 14.24
N ASP A 84 -16.53 21.56 13.84
CA ASP A 84 -15.97 22.61 14.70
C ASP A 84 -16.93 23.79 14.89
N GLY A 85 -18.15 23.70 14.36
CA GLY A 85 -19.20 24.70 14.52
C GLY A 85 -19.04 25.95 13.64
N ARG A 86 -18.08 25.96 12.70
CA ARG A 86 -17.96 27.05 11.72
C ARG A 86 -19.10 26.99 10.69
N ASP A 87 -19.54 28.16 10.24
CA ASP A 87 -20.55 28.30 9.19
C ASP A 87 -19.97 28.02 7.79
N GLY A 88 -20.83 27.66 6.84
CA GLY A 88 -20.49 27.45 5.43
C GLY A 88 -21.14 26.20 4.83
N GLU A 89 -20.87 25.92 3.56
CA GLU A 89 -21.44 24.77 2.84
C GLU A 89 -20.99 23.42 3.43
N GLY A 90 -19.86 23.39 4.15
CA GLY A 90 -19.26 22.20 4.72
C GLY A 90 -18.03 21.73 3.94
N GLU A 91 -17.56 20.52 4.22
CA GLU A 91 -16.43 19.89 3.56
C GLU A 91 -16.94 18.96 2.45
N SER A 92 -16.36 19.04 1.26
CA SER A 92 -16.76 18.19 0.12
C SER A 92 -16.70 16.69 0.49
N ALA A 93 -17.78 15.96 0.18
CA ALA A 93 -17.79 14.50 0.29
C ALA A 93 -16.73 13.85 -0.61
N TYR A 94 -16.41 14.47 -1.75
CA TYR A 94 -15.34 14.02 -2.64
C TYR A 94 -13.99 14.13 -1.91
N TYR A 95 -13.66 15.29 -1.37
CA TYR A 95 -12.42 15.50 -0.62
C TYR A 95 -12.29 14.51 0.55
N LEU A 96 -13.37 14.31 1.31
CA LEU A 96 -13.40 13.40 2.45
C LEU A 96 -13.20 11.92 2.07
N SER A 97 -13.57 11.52 0.84
CA SER A 97 -13.47 10.13 0.39
C SER A 97 -12.02 9.64 0.20
N VAL A 98 -11.07 10.57 -0.03
CA VAL A 98 -9.67 10.26 -0.37
C VAL A 98 -8.62 11.04 0.43
N ASN A 99 -9.01 11.66 1.56
CA ASN A 99 -8.08 12.40 2.43
C ASN A 99 -8.20 12.12 3.93
N ARG A 100 -8.82 11.00 4.35
CA ARG A 100 -8.78 10.60 5.78
C ARG A 100 -7.35 10.23 6.21
N ASN A 101 -7.09 10.30 7.51
CA ASN A 101 -5.78 9.99 8.13
C ASN A 101 -4.61 10.90 7.71
N LYS A 102 -4.88 12.02 7.01
CA LYS A 102 -3.86 13.01 6.63
C LYS A 102 -3.86 14.22 7.55
N ARG A 103 -2.68 14.77 7.80
CA ARG A 103 -2.47 16.11 8.37
C ARG A 103 -2.23 17.09 7.24
N SER A 104 -2.89 18.24 7.25
CA SER A 104 -2.76 19.24 6.17
C SER A 104 -1.83 20.38 6.57
N VAL A 105 -1.02 20.84 5.61
CA VAL A 105 -0.21 22.05 5.69
C VAL A 105 -0.48 22.90 4.45
N ALA A 106 -0.94 24.13 4.65
CA ALA A 106 -1.23 25.08 3.59
C ALA A 106 0.06 25.84 3.19
N VAL A 107 0.69 25.45 2.09
CA VAL A 107 1.93 26.07 1.59
C VAL A 107 2.01 26.03 0.07
N SER A 108 2.44 27.14 -0.53
CA SER A 108 2.64 27.25 -1.97
C SER A 108 4.11 27.05 -2.32
N PHE A 109 4.43 26.02 -3.12
CA PHE A 109 5.78 25.85 -3.68
C PHE A 109 6.15 26.88 -4.75
N LYS A 110 5.20 27.74 -5.17
CA LYS A 110 5.52 28.88 -6.06
C LYS A 110 6.29 29.96 -5.31
N GLU A 111 6.12 30.04 -4.00
CA GLU A 111 6.89 30.92 -3.14
C GLU A 111 8.20 30.24 -2.76
N LYS A 112 9.32 30.98 -2.80
CA LYS A 112 10.65 30.45 -2.51
C LYS A 112 10.73 29.79 -1.13
N GLU A 113 10.16 30.43 -0.12
CA GLU A 113 10.12 29.88 1.24
C GLU A 113 9.21 28.65 1.35
N GLY A 114 8.12 28.61 0.57
CA GLY A 114 7.25 27.45 0.52
C GLY A 114 7.91 26.24 -0.13
N ALA A 115 8.62 26.44 -1.26
CA ALA A 115 9.43 25.39 -1.88
C ALA A 115 10.50 24.87 -0.92
N LYS A 116 11.19 25.77 -0.21
CA LYS A 116 12.22 25.41 0.79
C LYS A 116 11.64 24.63 1.97
N LEU A 117 10.46 25.01 2.46
CA LEU A 117 9.76 24.26 3.49
C LEU A 117 9.43 22.83 3.03
N ILE A 118 8.90 22.68 1.81
CA ILE A 118 8.57 21.37 1.25
C ILE A 118 9.83 20.53 1.05
N GLN A 119 10.95 21.12 0.58
CA GLN A 119 12.24 20.43 0.51
C GLN A 119 12.71 19.95 1.89
N THR A 120 12.51 20.77 2.94
CA THR A 120 12.86 20.41 4.33
C THR A 120 12.00 19.26 4.86
N LEU A 121 10.71 19.23 4.50
CA LEU A 121 9.82 18.12 4.82
C LEU A 121 10.22 16.85 4.06
N ALA A 122 10.52 16.97 2.76
CA ALA A 122 10.94 15.87 1.91
C ALA A 122 12.27 15.25 2.37
N ALA A 123 13.18 16.05 2.92
CA ALA A 123 14.43 15.57 3.51
C ALA A 123 14.21 14.63 4.72
N LYS A 124 13.01 14.62 5.31
CA LYS A 124 12.62 13.80 6.47
C LYS A 124 11.49 12.81 6.15
N ALA A 125 11.07 12.73 4.89
CA ALA A 125 10.03 11.83 4.45
C ALA A 125 10.64 10.53 3.90
N ASP A 126 9.93 9.43 4.05
CA ASP A 126 10.31 8.16 3.40
C ASP A 126 9.73 8.10 1.98
N ILE A 127 8.54 8.68 1.80
CA ILE A 127 7.80 8.66 0.53
C ILE A 127 7.34 10.09 0.19
N ILE A 128 7.46 10.46 -1.08
CA ILE A 128 6.74 11.61 -1.65
C ILE A 128 5.79 11.13 -2.75
N VAL A 129 4.56 11.64 -2.73
CA VAL A 129 3.53 11.37 -3.75
C VAL A 129 3.19 12.67 -4.45
N GLU A 130 3.29 12.68 -5.77
CA GLU A 130 3.01 13.85 -6.59
C GLU A 130 2.36 13.47 -7.92
N ASN A 131 1.60 14.40 -8.50
CA ASN A 131 0.89 14.18 -9.76
C ASN A 131 0.92 15.40 -10.70
N TYR A 132 2.06 16.09 -10.76
CA TYR A 132 2.28 17.19 -11.69
C TYR A 132 2.84 16.66 -13.01
N LEU A 133 2.65 17.44 -14.08
CA LEU A 133 3.22 17.08 -15.38
C LEU A 133 4.75 16.89 -15.28
N PRO A 134 5.33 15.92 -16.02
CA PRO A 134 6.76 15.64 -15.98
C PRO A 134 7.62 16.91 -16.11
N GLY A 135 8.64 17.03 -15.25
CA GLY A 135 9.54 18.18 -15.23
C GLY A 135 9.00 19.47 -14.59
N THR A 136 7.70 19.56 -14.28
CA THR A 136 7.09 20.77 -13.69
C THR A 136 7.74 21.17 -12.37
N LEU A 137 8.07 20.18 -11.53
CA LEU A 137 8.59 20.39 -10.18
C LEU A 137 10.08 20.75 -10.15
N LYS A 138 10.82 20.53 -11.25
CA LYS A 138 12.26 20.77 -11.32
C LYS A 138 12.64 22.22 -11.03
N LYS A 139 11.86 23.18 -11.54
CA LYS A 139 12.11 24.61 -11.31
C LYS A 139 11.92 25.06 -9.86
N TYR A 140 11.25 24.25 -9.04
CA TYR A 140 11.09 24.49 -7.61
C TYR A 140 12.02 23.62 -6.75
N GLY A 141 12.90 22.81 -7.37
CA GLY A 141 13.76 21.86 -6.68
C GLY A 141 13.00 20.73 -5.99
N LEU A 142 11.83 20.36 -6.52
CA LEU A 142 10.96 19.31 -5.97
C LEU A 142 10.91 18.06 -6.88
N ASP A 143 11.77 18.00 -7.90
CA ASP A 143 11.96 16.79 -8.71
C ASP A 143 12.84 15.76 -7.99
N TYR A 144 12.70 14.49 -8.39
CA TYR A 144 13.42 13.37 -7.78
C TYR A 144 14.93 13.60 -7.68
N ASN A 145 15.58 14.00 -8.78
CA ASN A 145 17.04 14.15 -8.82
C ASN A 145 17.55 15.25 -7.88
N THR A 146 16.72 16.25 -7.58
CA THR A 146 17.07 17.30 -6.61
C THR A 146 16.87 16.79 -5.19
N LEU A 147 15.72 16.20 -4.88
CA LEU A 147 15.42 15.73 -3.52
C LEU A 147 16.26 14.53 -3.08
N ALA A 148 16.62 13.64 -4.02
CA ALA A 148 17.45 12.47 -3.73
C ALA A 148 18.87 12.85 -3.25
N LYS A 149 19.35 14.06 -3.57
CA LYS A 149 20.67 14.53 -3.09
C LYS A 149 20.68 14.78 -1.59
N THR A 150 19.57 15.26 -1.02
CA THR A 150 19.44 15.52 0.41
C THR A 150 18.79 14.36 1.15
N ASN A 151 18.06 13.50 0.44
CA ASN A 151 17.48 12.27 0.97
C ASN A 151 17.62 11.12 -0.02
N PRO A 152 18.77 10.41 -0.05
CA PRO A 152 18.99 9.27 -0.93
C PRO A 152 18.07 8.07 -0.67
N ARG A 153 17.38 8.07 0.47
CA ARG A 153 16.44 7.01 0.89
C ARG A 153 15.03 7.21 0.35
N LEU A 154 14.75 8.38 -0.24
CA LEU A 154 13.42 8.81 -0.65
C LEU A 154 12.86 7.91 -1.75
N ILE A 155 11.64 7.41 -1.53
CA ILE A 155 10.83 6.82 -2.58
C ILE A 155 9.96 7.92 -3.20
N TYR A 156 10.06 8.11 -4.51
CA TYR A 156 9.38 9.17 -5.23
C TYR A 156 8.33 8.58 -6.19
N ALA A 157 7.06 8.73 -5.85
CA ALA A 157 5.95 8.30 -6.68
C ALA A 157 5.39 9.47 -7.49
N SER A 158 5.61 9.42 -8.80
CA SER A 158 5.05 10.35 -9.77
C SER A 158 3.88 9.71 -10.51
N ILE A 159 2.69 10.31 -10.41
CA ILE A 159 1.46 9.83 -11.03
C ILE A 159 1.04 10.81 -12.12
N THR A 160 1.10 10.39 -13.38
CA THR A 160 0.77 11.25 -14.53
C THR A 160 -0.06 10.46 -15.53
N GLY A 161 -0.93 11.13 -16.28
CA GLY A 161 -1.89 10.45 -17.16
C GLY A 161 -1.25 9.57 -18.24
N TYR A 162 -0.06 9.95 -18.74
CA TYR A 162 0.65 9.23 -19.80
C TYR A 162 2.08 8.78 -19.40
N GLY A 163 2.42 8.88 -18.12
CA GLY A 163 3.75 8.54 -17.62
C GLY A 163 4.84 9.59 -17.87
N GLN A 164 6.04 9.30 -17.37
CA GLN A 164 7.20 10.20 -17.42
C GLN A 164 7.92 10.21 -18.78
N THR A 165 7.58 9.29 -19.69
CA THR A 165 8.27 9.09 -20.96
C THR A 165 7.27 8.90 -22.10
N GLY A 166 7.77 8.87 -23.35
CA GLY A 166 6.94 8.68 -24.52
C GLY A 166 6.30 9.98 -25.04
N PRO A 167 5.63 9.90 -26.20
CA PRO A 167 5.19 11.07 -26.96
C PRO A 167 4.10 11.89 -26.27
N TYR A 168 3.35 11.29 -25.33
CA TYR A 168 2.25 11.93 -24.62
C TYR A 168 2.60 12.36 -23.20
N SER A 169 3.86 12.18 -22.76
CA SER A 169 4.32 12.53 -21.40
C SER A 169 4.01 13.98 -21.00
N SER A 170 4.01 14.92 -21.94
CA SER A 170 3.71 16.34 -21.67
C SER A 170 2.22 16.70 -21.73
N ARG A 171 1.32 15.74 -22.02
CA ARG A 171 -0.13 15.99 -22.11
C ARG A 171 -0.78 15.90 -20.75
N ALA A 172 -1.74 16.78 -20.49
CA ALA A 172 -2.64 16.60 -19.37
C ALA A 172 -3.50 15.36 -19.60
N GLY A 173 -3.47 14.41 -18.66
CA GLY A 173 -4.34 13.25 -18.68
C GLY A 173 -5.21 13.26 -17.43
N PHE A 174 -6.51 13.33 -17.65
CA PHE A 174 -7.53 13.12 -16.64
C PHE A 174 -8.18 11.76 -16.89
N ASP A 175 -8.78 11.19 -15.85
CA ASP A 175 -9.42 9.88 -15.89
C ASP A 175 -10.25 9.62 -17.17
N VAL A 176 -11.19 10.52 -17.47
CA VAL A 176 -12.07 10.42 -18.65
C VAL A 176 -11.30 10.42 -19.98
N MET A 177 -10.17 11.12 -20.08
CA MET A 177 -9.37 11.14 -21.30
C MET A 177 -8.61 9.83 -21.50
N VAL A 178 -8.02 9.31 -20.41
CA VAL A 178 -7.32 8.02 -20.42
C VAL A 178 -8.31 6.90 -20.70
N GLU A 179 -9.50 6.95 -20.11
CA GLU A 179 -10.56 5.97 -20.33
C GLU A 179 -11.01 5.92 -21.81
N ALA A 180 -11.15 7.08 -22.44
CA ALA A 180 -11.51 7.20 -23.85
C ALA A 180 -10.41 6.66 -24.77
N GLU A 181 -9.17 7.06 -24.54
CA GLU A 181 -8.03 6.70 -25.40
C GLU A 181 -7.57 5.25 -25.22
N MET A 182 -7.75 4.65 -24.03
CA MET A 182 -7.32 3.29 -23.72
C MET A 182 -8.43 2.25 -23.88
N GLY A 183 -9.52 2.61 -24.57
CA GLY A 183 -10.56 1.68 -25.01
C GLY A 183 -11.57 1.26 -23.94
N LEU A 184 -11.45 1.72 -22.69
CA LEU A 184 -12.37 1.35 -21.62
C LEU A 184 -13.79 1.87 -21.88
N MET A 185 -13.93 3.07 -22.45
CA MET A 185 -15.27 3.55 -22.87
C MET A 185 -15.87 2.71 -23.99
N HIS A 186 -15.05 2.19 -24.91
CA HIS A 186 -15.53 1.43 -26.07
C HIS A 186 -16.17 0.10 -25.64
N ILE A 187 -15.64 -0.53 -24.59
CA ILE A 187 -16.16 -1.79 -24.05
C ILE A 187 -17.21 -1.59 -22.95
N THR A 188 -17.59 -0.34 -22.65
CA THR A 188 -18.52 0.00 -21.57
C THR A 188 -19.80 0.59 -22.15
N GLY A 189 -20.93 -0.09 -21.93
CA GLY A 189 -22.24 0.32 -22.39
C GLY A 189 -22.99 -0.79 -23.15
N PRO A 190 -24.15 -0.47 -23.76
CA PRO A 190 -24.89 -1.40 -24.60
C PRO A 190 -24.09 -1.80 -25.84
N ARG A 191 -24.24 -3.06 -26.31
CA ARG A 191 -23.50 -3.61 -27.47
C ARG A 191 -23.55 -2.73 -28.73
N ASP A 192 -24.72 -2.18 -29.03
CA ASP A 192 -24.97 -1.33 -30.20
C ASP A 192 -25.19 0.15 -29.81
N GLY A 193 -24.74 0.53 -28.61
CA GLY A 193 -24.87 1.89 -28.06
C GLY A 193 -23.62 2.75 -28.24
N PRO A 194 -23.70 4.06 -27.96
CA PRO A 194 -22.51 4.91 -27.91
C PRO A 194 -21.58 4.48 -26.76
N PRO A 195 -20.25 4.73 -26.86
CA PRO A 195 -19.33 4.52 -25.76
C PRO A 195 -19.75 5.28 -24.51
N VAL A 196 -19.67 4.63 -23.35
CA VAL A 196 -20.07 5.22 -22.06
C VAL A 196 -18.90 5.18 -21.11
N LYS A 197 -18.73 6.25 -20.34
CA LYS A 197 -17.75 6.26 -19.25
C LYS A 197 -18.20 5.42 -18.06
N VAL A 198 -17.25 4.89 -17.31
CA VAL A 198 -17.53 4.27 -16.01
C VAL A 198 -18.05 5.34 -15.04
N GLY A 199 -19.02 4.97 -14.20
CA GLY A 199 -19.71 5.89 -13.28
C GLY A 199 -18.83 6.47 -12.17
N VAL A 200 -17.62 5.95 -12.02
CA VAL A 200 -16.59 6.41 -11.09
C VAL A 200 -15.28 6.59 -11.86
N ALA A 201 -14.37 7.40 -11.32
CA ALA A 201 -13.06 7.62 -11.90
C ALA A 201 -12.15 6.40 -11.67
N VAL A 202 -12.44 5.32 -12.38
CA VAL A 202 -11.85 3.99 -12.19
C VAL A 202 -10.38 3.98 -12.55
N THR A 203 -9.95 4.73 -13.57
CA THR A 203 -8.54 4.77 -13.95
C THR A 203 -7.71 5.43 -12.85
N ASP A 204 -8.21 6.54 -12.26
CA ASP A 204 -7.55 7.19 -11.12
C ASP A 204 -7.47 6.27 -9.89
N LEU A 205 -8.56 5.57 -9.55
CA LEU A 205 -8.60 4.64 -8.42
C LEU A 205 -7.62 3.47 -8.64
N THR A 206 -7.65 2.86 -9.83
CA THR A 206 -6.77 1.77 -10.21
C THR A 206 -5.31 2.23 -10.21
N THR A 207 -4.99 3.40 -10.77
CA THR A 207 -3.65 3.97 -10.71
C THR A 207 -3.19 4.22 -9.28
N GLY A 208 -4.08 4.72 -8.41
CA GLY A 208 -3.77 4.87 -6.98
C GLY A 208 -3.42 3.54 -6.31
N LEU A 209 -4.15 2.47 -6.61
CA LEU A 209 -3.85 1.11 -6.11
C LEU A 209 -2.51 0.59 -6.64
N TYR A 210 -2.24 0.75 -7.94
CA TYR A 210 -0.95 0.36 -8.52
C TYR A 210 0.21 1.16 -7.91
N ALA A 211 0.03 2.47 -7.70
CA ALA A 211 1.03 3.31 -7.04
C ALA A 211 1.34 2.80 -5.63
N VAL A 212 0.32 2.42 -4.85
CA VAL A 212 0.53 1.81 -3.53
C VAL A 212 1.38 0.53 -3.62
N ASN A 213 1.09 -0.32 -4.60
CA ASN A 213 1.83 -1.57 -4.81
C ASN A 213 3.31 -1.34 -5.17
N THR A 214 3.65 -0.24 -5.84
CA THR A 214 5.06 0.08 -6.13
C THR A 214 5.88 0.31 -4.86
N PHE A 215 5.27 0.80 -3.77
CA PHE A 215 6.00 0.94 -2.51
C PHE A 215 6.33 -0.41 -1.89
N LEU A 216 5.45 -1.41 -1.98
CA LEU A 216 5.75 -2.77 -1.54
C LEU A 216 6.90 -3.38 -2.35
N ALA A 217 6.95 -3.13 -3.67
CA ALA A 217 8.04 -3.57 -4.54
C ALA A 217 9.38 -2.83 -4.29
N SER A 218 9.33 -1.63 -3.72
CA SER A 218 10.52 -0.88 -3.29
C SER A 218 11.13 -1.41 -2.00
N VAL A 219 10.44 -2.32 -1.29
CA VAL A 219 11.00 -2.99 -0.13
C VAL A 219 11.82 -4.19 -0.57
N VAL A 220 13.05 -4.28 -0.05
CA VAL A 220 13.98 -5.37 -0.36
C VAL A 220 14.29 -6.11 0.94
N PRO A 221 14.34 -7.45 0.95
CA PRO A 221 13.90 -8.37 -0.10
C PRO A 221 12.37 -8.56 -0.07
N TYR A 222 11.71 -8.47 -1.22
CA TYR A 222 10.29 -8.82 -1.36
C TYR A 222 10.04 -9.43 -2.74
N ARG A 223 10.36 -10.73 -2.89
CA ARG A 223 10.27 -11.44 -4.17
C ARG A 223 10.28 -12.96 -4.00
N ALA A 224 10.17 -13.65 -5.13
CA ALA A 224 10.42 -15.07 -5.27
C ALA A 224 11.92 -15.36 -5.25
N PHE A 225 12.32 -16.39 -4.52
CA PHE A 225 13.66 -16.95 -4.48
C PHE A 225 13.62 -18.44 -4.80
N ARG A 226 14.60 -18.91 -5.57
CA ARG A 226 14.73 -20.33 -5.89
C ARG A 226 14.97 -21.16 -4.62
N THR A 227 14.32 -22.31 -4.55
CA THR A 227 14.59 -23.38 -3.59
C THR A 227 15.04 -24.64 -4.34
N LYS A 228 15.39 -25.70 -3.63
CA LYS A 228 15.86 -26.95 -4.24
C LYS A 228 14.83 -27.64 -5.15
N ASP A 229 13.54 -27.42 -4.90
CA ASP A 229 12.42 -28.10 -5.57
C ASP A 229 11.36 -27.15 -6.15
N GLY A 230 11.61 -25.84 -6.14
CA GLY A 230 10.67 -24.85 -6.63
C GLY A 230 11.10 -23.43 -6.27
N ASP A 231 10.14 -22.62 -5.83
CA ASP A 231 10.36 -21.23 -5.48
C ASP A 231 9.56 -20.87 -4.22
N ILE A 232 10.12 -19.99 -3.40
CA ILE A 232 9.48 -19.45 -2.20
C ILE A 232 9.43 -17.92 -2.30
N LEU A 233 8.25 -17.35 -2.08
CA LEU A 233 8.07 -15.92 -1.92
C LEU A 233 8.43 -15.53 -0.48
N ILE A 234 9.32 -14.55 -0.31
CA ILE A 234 9.74 -14.06 1.00
C ILE A 234 9.62 -12.53 1.02
N GLY A 235 9.02 -12.00 2.10
CA GLY A 235 8.83 -10.55 2.32
C GLY A 235 9.49 -10.03 3.60
N GLY A 236 10.67 -9.42 3.45
CA GLY A 236 11.38 -8.64 4.48
C GLY A 236 10.89 -7.19 4.55
N ALA A 237 9.59 -7.00 4.82
CA ALA A 237 8.87 -5.75 4.56
C ALA A 237 9.32 -4.50 5.37
N ASN A 238 10.24 -4.63 6.31
CA ASN A 238 10.88 -3.52 7.04
C ASN A 238 12.16 -4.03 7.74
N ASP A 239 12.94 -3.14 8.35
CA ASP A 239 14.24 -3.49 8.96
C ASP A 239 14.10 -4.53 10.10
N ARG A 240 13.00 -4.50 10.86
CA ARG A 240 12.71 -5.53 11.87
C ARG A 240 12.49 -6.90 11.22
N LEU A 241 11.65 -6.97 10.19
CA LEU A 241 11.34 -8.21 9.48
C LEU A 241 12.57 -8.71 8.71
N PHE A 242 13.37 -7.83 8.12
CA PHE A 242 14.65 -8.18 7.53
C PHE A 242 15.57 -8.84 8.57
N GLY A 243 15.67 -8.29 9.79
CA GLY A 243 16.42 -8.92 10.86
C GLY A 243 15.90 -10.31 11.28
N VAL A 244 14.58 -10.55 11.20
CA VAL A 244 14.01 -11.90 11.40
C VAL A 244 14.45 -12.83 10.27
N LEU A 245 14.37 -12.37 9.01
CA LEU A 245 14.81 -13.14 7.86
C LEU A 245 16.29 -13.51 7.95
N CYS A 246 17.16 -12.57 8.31
CA CYS A 246 18.59 -12.82 8.52
C CYS A 246 18.82 -13.97 9.51
N ARG A 247 18.11 -13.99 10.64
CA ARG A 247 18.19 -15.08 11.63
C ARG A 247 17.73 -16.42 11.07
N CYS A 248 16.60 -16.43 10.36
CA CYS A 248 16.08 -17.66 9.73
C CYS A 248 17.04 -18.22 8.66
N LEU A 249 17.78 -17.35 7.96
CA LEU A 249 18.80 -17.73 6.99
C LEU A 249 20.15 -18.09 7.64
N GLY A 250 20.31 -17.94 8.96
CA GLY A 250 21.56 -18.15 9.68
C GLY A 250 22.64 -17.09 9.39
N GLN A 251 22.21 -15.87 9.06
CA GLN A 251 23.05 -14.74 8.64
C GLN A 251 22.76 -13.49 9.48
N ASP A 252 22.74 -13.64 10.81
CA ASP A 252 22.38 -12.60 11.78
C ASP A 252 23.10 -11.26 11.52
N ASP A 253 24.37 -11.31 11.16
CA ASP A 253 25.23 -10.14 10.93
C ASP A 253 24.73 -9.24 9.78
N TRP A 254 23.98 -9.78 8.81
CA TRP A 254 23.43 -9.00 7.70
C TRP A 254 22.45 -7.93 8.18
N ALA A 255 21.76 -8.16 9.31
CA ALA A 255 20.84 -7.17 9.87
C ALA A 255 21.57 -5.88 10.33
N THR A 256 22.87 -5.98 10.60
CA THR A 256 23.73 -4.87 11.04
C THR A 256 24.75 -4.43 9.99
N ASP A 257 24.93 -5.20 8.91
CA ASP A 257 25.82 -4.85 7.79
C ASP A 257 25.39 -3.50 7.18
N GLU A 258 26.34 -2.57 7.01
CA GLU A 258 26.06 -1.24 6.46
C GLU A 258 25.38 -1.29 5.07
N ARG A 259 25.62 -2.36 4.30
CA ARG A 259 25.01 -2.59 2.99
C ARG A 259 23.54 -2.98 3.08
N PHE A 260 23.07 -3.53 4.21
CA PHE A 260 21.73 -4.15 4.30
C PHE A 260 20.90 -3.74 5.53
N SER A 261 21.50 -3.05 6.50
CA SER A 261 20.90 -2.70 7.79
C SER A 261 19.61 -1.89 7.68
N THR A 262 19.43 -1.19 6.56
CA THR A 262 18.23 -0.40 6.29
C THR A 262 17.65 -0.68 4.90
N ASN A 263 16.34 -0.48 4.72
CA ASN A 263 15.72 -0.74 3.41
C ASN A 263 16.42 -0.04 2.26
N SER A 264 16.80 1.23 2.43
CA SER A 264 17.48 1.99 1.37
C SER A 264 18.86 1.41 1.04
N ALA A 265 19.60 0.92 2.04
CA ALA A 265 20.86 0.22 1.81
C ALA A 265 20.61 -1.09 1.05
N ARG A 266 19.57 -1.85 1.42
CA ARG A 266 19.15 -3.07 0.70
C ARG A 266 18.73 -2.79 -0.73
N VAL A 267 18.01 -1.70 -0.98
CA VAL A 267 17.63 -1.26 -2.34
C VAL A 267 18.87 -0.93 -3.16
N ALA A 268 19.82 -0.18 -2.59
CA ALA A 268 21.07 0.18 -3.26
C ALA A 268 21.95 -1.05 -3.57
N ASN A 269 21.86 -2.09 -2.74
CA ASN A 269 22.62 -3.34 -2.88
C ASN A 269 21.73 -4.53 -3.26
N ARG A 270 20.59 -4.28 -3.92
CA ARG A 270 19.53 -5.28 -4.17
C ARG A 270 20.08 -6.54 -4.82
N ASP A 271 20.80 -6.39 -5.93
CA ASP A 271 21.31 -7.52 -6.70
C ASP A 271 22.30 -8.37 -5.88
N VAL A 272 23.07 -7.74 -4.99
CA VAL A 272 24.00 -8.47 -4.11
C VAL A 272 23.22 -9.24 -3.06
N LEU A 273 22.32 -8.56 -2.33
CA LEU A 273 21.55 -9.16 -1.25
C LEU A 273 20.62 -10.28 -1.77
N GLU A 274 19.89 -10.04 -2.85
CA GLU A 274 18.94 -11.01 -3.40
C GLU A 274 19.66 -12.27 -3.90
N ARG A 275 20.84 -12.14 -4.53
CA ARG A 275 21.67 -13.30 -4.90
C ARG A 275 22.13 -14.08 -3.68
N MET A 276 22.62 -13.40 -2.64
CA MET A 276 23.07 -14.06 -1.41
C MET A 276 21.93 -14.79 -0.70
N ILE A 277 20.71 -14.23 -0.72
CA ILE A 277 19.52 -14.91 -0.20
C ILE A 277 19.19 -16.13 -1.07
N GLU A 278 19.19 -15.99 -2.40
CA GLU A 278 18.87 -17.08 -3.33
C GLU A 278 19.84 -18.26 -3.23
N ASP A 279 21.14 -17.97 -3.06
CA ASP A 279 22.18 -19.00 -2.85
C ASP A 279 21.87 -19.86 -1.61
N ILE A 280 21.40 -19.21 -0.53
CA ILE A 280 21.00 -19.91 0.70
C ILE A 280 19.69 -20.66 0.49
N THR A 281 18.65 -20.02 -0.05
CA THR A 281 17.33 -20.64 -0.20
C THR A 281 17.37 -21.84 -1.15
N SER A 282 18.26 -21.82 -2.14
CA SER A 282 18.48 -22.94 -3.07
C SER A 282 19.02 -24.21 -2.40
N SER A 283 19.53 -24.14 -1.17
CA SER A 283 20.11 -25.28 -0.46
C SER A 283 19.10 -26.25 0.17
N LYS A 284 17.84 -25.83 0.37
CA LYS A 284 16.79 -26.62 1.04
C LYS A 284 15.53 -26.74 0.20
N LEU A 285 14.72 -27.75 0.49
CA LEU A 285 13.39 -27.89 -0.09
C LEU A 285 12.48 -26.76 0.39
N SER A 286 11.49 -26.40 -0.43
CA SER A 286 10.51 -25.35 -0.12
C SER A 286 9.84 -25.59 1.22
N LYS A 287 9.46 -26.84 1.52
CA LYS A 287 8.82 -27.21 2.78
C LYS A 287 9.71 -26.96 4.00
N GLU A 288 11.01 -27.22 3.92
CA GLU A 288 11.93 -26.97 5.02
C GLU A 288 12.01 -25.47 5.34
N TRP A 289 11.96 -24.60 4.32
CA TRP A 289 11.88 -23.15 4.53
C TRP A 289 10.55 -22.70 5.12
N LEU A 290 9.42 -23.28 4.67
CA LEU A 290 8.12 -23.01 5.28
C LEU A 290 8.14 -23.34 6.78
N ASP A 291 8.68 -24.50 7.15
CA ASP A 291 8.79 -24.93 8.54
C ASP A 291 9.72 -24.00 9.36
N ILE A 292 10.80 -23.48 8.76
CA ILE A 292 11.70 -22.50 9.41
C ILE A 292 11.02 -21.15 9.62
N PHE A 293 10.18 -20.69 8.68
CA PHE A 293 9.52 -19.39 8.77
C PHE A 293 8.23 -19.44 9.60
N GLU A 294 7.69 -20.63 9.89
CA GLU A 294 6.49 -20.82 10.68
C GLU A 294 6.57 -20.16 12.06
N GLY A 295 5.54 -19.36 12.39
CA GLY A 295 5.46 -18.65 13.67
C GLY A 295 6.42 -17.48 13.86
N THR A 296 7.28 -17.16 12.88
CA THR A 296 8.26 -16.05 12.98
C THR A 296 7.64 -14.66 12.77
N GLY A 297 6.45 -14.61 12.15
CA GLY A 297 5.78 -13.38 11.73
C GLY A 297 6.34 -12.76 10.44
N LEU A 298 7.23 -13.46 9.74
CA LEU A 298 7.58 -13.13 8.35
C LEU A 298 6.41 -13.40 7.42
N ALA A 299 6.31 -12.62 6.35
CA ALA A 299 5.44 -12.95 5.23
C ALA A 299 6.21 -13.88 4.28
N TYR A 300 5.68 -15.08 4.06
CA TYR A 300 6.27 -16.08 3.18
C TYR A 300 5.19 -16.98 2.58
N ALA A 301 5.47 -17.59 1.41
CA ALA A 301 4.60 -18.59 0.80
C ALA A 301 5.38 -19.43 -0.22
N LYS A 302 5.06 -20.71 -0.35
CA LYS A 302 5.50 -21.51 -1.51
C LYS A 302 4.80 -20.98 -2.76
N ILE A 303 5.52 -20.89 -3.86
CA ILE A 303 4.92 -20.64 -5.18
C ILE A 303 4.37 -21.97 -5.70
N ASN A 304 3.05 -22.09 -5.67
CA ASN A 304 2.34 -23.27 -6.14
C ASN A 304 2.02 -23.14 -7.64
N ASP A 305 2.06 -24.26 -8.35
CA ASP A 305 1.40 -24.34 -9.66
C ASP A 305 -0.13 -24.44 -9.49
N ILE A 306 -0.86 -24.53 -10.60
CA ILE A 306 -2.33 -24.61 -10.59
C ILE A 306 -2.81 -25.87 -9.84
N LYS A 307 -2.13 -27.00 -10.02
CA LYS A 307 -2.52 -28.27 -9.39
C LYS A 307 -2.30 -28.22 -7.88
N ASP A 308 -1.11 -27.79 -7.45
CA ASP A 308 -0.75 -27.59 -6.05
C ASP A 308 -1.74 -26.62 -5.37
N THR A 309 -2.18 -25.58 -6.07
CA THR A 309 -3.17 -24.61 -5.56
C THR A 309 -4.54 -25.25 -5.33
N LEU A 310 -5.03 -26.05 -6.29
CA LEU A 310 -6.29 -26.80 -6.16
C LEU A 310 -6.21 -27.87 -5.06
N GLU A 311 -5.02 -28.42 -4.83
CA GLU A 311 -4.77 -29.45 -3.84
C GLU A 311 -4.48 -28.91 -2.44
N HIS A 312 -4.23 -27.60 -2.31
CA HIS A 312 -3.82 -26.93 -1.06
C HIS A 312 -4.89 -27.06 0.03
N SER A 313 -4.45 -27.39 1.26
CA SER A 313 -5.34 -27.63 2.40
C SER A 313 -6.24 -26.44 2.73
N HIS A 314 -5.73 -25.21 2.60
CA HIS A 314 -6.50 -23.98 2.80
C HIS A 314 -7.55 -23.75 1.69
N GLY A 315 -7.24 -24.13 0.44
CA GLY A 315 -8.18 -24.03 -0.68
C GLY A 315 -9.30 -25.06 -0.58
N LYS A 316 -8.99 -26.25 -0.04
CA LYS A 316 -9.98 -27.31 0.24
C LYS A 316 -10.86 -27.02 1.46
N SER A 317 -10.40 -26.19 2.41
CA SER A 317 -11.15 -25.86 3.62
C SER A 317 -12.12 -24.68 3.45
N HIS A 318 -11.98 -23.87 2.40
CA HIS A 318 -12.89 -22.79 2.06
C HIS A 318 -13.80 -23.23 0.90
N SER A 319 -15.13 -23.11 1.10
CA SER A 319 -16.26 -23.59 0.28
C SER A 319 -16.06 -23.83 -1.24
N PRO A 320 -16.83 -24.77 -1.84
CA PRO A 320 -16.70 -25.22 -3.24
C PRO A 320 -16.84 -24.15 -4.35
N SER A 321 -17.14 -22.89 -4.02
CA SER A 321 -17.30 -21.80 -4.99
C SER A 321 -15.99 -21.28 -5.58
N ILE A 322 -14.88 -21.27 -4.81
CA ILE A 322 -13.56 -20.87 -5.33
C ILE A 322 -13.01 -21.96 -6.25
N SER A 323 -13.19 -23.23 -5.87
CA SER A 323 -12.84 -24.38 -6.71
C SER A 323 -13.61 -24.37 -8.05
N HIS A 324 -14.90 -24.03 -8.04
CA HIS A 324 -15.69 -23.91 -9.28
C HIS A 324 -15.24 -22.76 -10.20
N MET A 325 -14.88 -21.60 -9.64
CA MET A 325 -14.41 -20.45 -10.44
C MET A 325 -13.06 -20.70 -11.11
N LEU A 326 -12.11 -21.34 -10.40
CA LEU A 326 -10.82 -21.74 -10.98
C LEU A 326 -10.97 -22.87 -12.01
N THR A 327 -11.86 -23.83 -11.78
CA THR A 327 -12.13 -24.91 -12.74
C THR A 327 -12.75 -24.37 -14.04
N MET A 328 -13.67 -23.39 -13.95
CA MET A 328 -14.21 -22.71 -15.14
C MET A 328 -13.16 -21.94 -15.94
N ALA A 329 -12.16 -21.34 -15.29
CA ALA A 329 -11.08 -20.64 -15.97
C ALA A 329 -10.17 -21.60 -16.76
N ILE A 330 -9.98 -22.83 -16.27
CA ILE A 330 -9.19 -23.87 -16.95
C ILE A 330 -9.97 -24.50 -18.11
N SER A 331 -11.27 -24.76 -17.96
CA SER A 331 -12.10 -25.29 -19.05
C SER A 331 -12.30 -24.33 -20.23
N CYS A 332 -12.06 -23.03 -20.06
CA CYS A 332 -12.03 -22.07 -21.18
C CYS A 332 -10.74 -22.15 -22.02
N GLY A 333 -9.71 -22.87 -21.57
CA GLY A 333 -8.41 -23.00 -22.26
C GLY A 333 -8.27 -24.23 -23.16
N GLU A 334 -9.16 -25.23 -23.04
CA GLU A 334 -9.11 -26.48 -23.84
C GLU A 334 -10.09 -26.47 -25.04
N GLY A 335 -10.64 -25.30 -25.40
CA GLY A 335 -11.63 -25.13 -26.47
C GLY A 335 -11.13 -24.38 -27.71
N TYR A 336 -9.83 -24.40 -27.99
CA TYR A 336 -9.27 -23.88 -29.24
C TYR A 336 -8.40 -24.95 -29.91
N ASP A 337 -9.09 -25.91 -30.53
CA ASP A 337 -8.68 -26.60 -31.76
C ASP A 337 -9.91 -26.69 -32.68
#